data_AF-A0A5E7SXC5-F1
#
_entry.id   AF-A0A5E7SXC5-F1
#
_cell.length_a   1.000
_cell.length_b   1.000
_cell.length_c   1.000
_cell.angle_alpha   90.00
_cell.angle_beta   90.00
_cell.angle_gamma   90.00
#
_symmetry.space_group_name_H-M   'P 1'
#
loop_
_entity.id
_entity.type
_entity.pdbx_description
1 polymer ?
#
loop_
_entity_poly.entity_id
_entity_poly.type
_entity_poly.pdbx_seq_one_letter_code
_entity_poly.pdbx_strand_id
1 'polypeptide(L)'
;MLFRFVNANKLALPLIYIFFLGCLVAALGYLFYVQVTCQGCSVSSINPSSFLMPIIAYLSIGLVGITIGFTRKTASEKNALEFEKEMSELGEHFQVLYTVRQGMLLPDGNLNRRKAVAYMHELYAPASSSTAAPGATKADPSFESGDDSATQFFFYSNSTTDGAGTKRAEHVFYTGRFAAAGTPKTSSAAKKPATSKDAVRASASVILNAMEGCANAIRYGIYDEDFIYNIYGSQFIDLYELTYGLIKARQIKKARLWVNFEWLAVKWTLRRNITGVISKESVETSHIINQSLAALKEHNKIRPITKKLKQFEAKLERRKFPR
;
A
#
# COMPACT_ATOMS: atom_id res chain seq x y z
N MET A 1 8.34 -1.52 18.34
CA MET A 1 7.62 -0.40 19.02
C MET A 1 8.39 0.92 18.95
N LEU A 2 9.71 0.93 19.18
CA LEU A 2 10.53 2.16 19.15
C LEU A 2 10.38 3.00 17.86
N PHE A 3 10.26 2.37 16.70
CA PHE A 3 10.13 3.09 15.42
C PHE A 3 8.79 3.77 15.20
N ARG A 4 7.68 3.18 15.69
CA ARG A 4 6.38 3.86 15.66
C ARG A 4 6.42 5.10 16.54
N PHE A 5 7.12 5.01 17.67
CA PHE A 5 7.35 6.15 18.55
C PHE A 5 8.19 7.24 17.85
N VAL A 6 9.30 6.88 17.18
CA VAL A 6 10.12 7.84 16.42
C VAL A 6 9.33 8.49 15.27
N ASN A 7 8.56 7.72 14.52
CA ASN A 7 7.78 8.23 13.39
C ASN A 7 6.59 9.11 13.83
N ALA A 8 5.94 8.75 14.95
CA ALA A 8 4.88 9.57 15.55
C ALA A 8 5.45 10.89 16.13
N ASN A 9 6.69 10.87 16.61
CA ASN A 9 7.37 11.98 17.26
C ASN A 9 8.47 12.62 16.40
N LYS A 10 8.28 12.64 15.07
CA LYS A 10 9.21 13.27 14.12
C LYS A 10 9.59 14.71 14.50
N LEU A 11 8.65 15.45 15.09
CA LEU A 11 8.87 16.82 15.55
C LEU A 11 9.40 16.91 16.98
N ALA A 12 9.02 15.98 17.87
CA ALA A 12 9.40 16.06 19.28
C ALA A 12 10.86 15.64 19.52
N LEU A 13 11.38 14.67 18.76
CA LEU A 13 12.78 14.25 18.90
C LEU A 13 13.81 15.35 18.61
N PRO A 14 13.73 16.13 17.50
CA PRO A 14 14.65 17.24 17.30
C PRO A 14 14.48 18.32 18.36
N LEU A 15 13.26 18.56 18.85
CA LEU A 15 13.03 19.52 19.94
C LEU A 15 13.68 19.07 21.26
N ILE A 16 13.52 17.80 21.62
CA ILE A 16 14.17 17.20 22.80
C ILE A 16 15.70 17.26 22.64
N TYR A 17 16.21 16.94 21.45
CA TYR A 17 17.64 17.00 21.16
C TYR A 17 18.20 18.43 21.23
N ILE A 18 17.47 19.42 20.72
CA ILE A 18 17.85 20.84 20.83
C ILE A 18 17.77 21.30 22.28
N PHE A 19 16.76 20.85 23.04
CA PHE A 19 16.62 21.17 24.45
C PHE A 19 17.81 20.67 25.27
N PHE A 20 18.18 19.39 25.12
CA PHE A 20 19.34 18.83 25.81
C PHE A 20 20.67 19.49 25.39
N LEU A 21 20.81 19.85 24.11
CA LEU A 21 21.95 20.64 23.65
C LEU A 21 21.99 22.01 24.34
N GLY A 22 20.85 22.68 24.46
CA GLY A 22 20.73 23.96 25.17
C GLY A 22 21.09 23.83 26.65
N CYS A 23 20.60 22.80 27.34
CA CYS A 23 20.97 22.51 28.72
C CYS A 23 22.48 22.22 28.87
N LEU A 24 23.07 21.46 27.94
CA LEU A 24 24.48 21.15 27.93
C LEU A 24 25.34 22.41 27.72
N VAL A 25 24.97 23.26 26.77
CA VAL A 25 25.64 24.54 26.52
C VAL A 25 25.51 25.47 27.73
N ALA A 26 24.33 25.55 28.37
CA ALA A 26 24.12 26.35 29.57
C ALA A 26 24.97 25.85 30.76
N ALA A 27 25.03 24.53 30.96
CA ALA A 27 25.86 23.93 32.01
C ALA A 27 27.36 24.17 31.77
N LEU A 28 27.83 24.00 30.54
CA LEU A 28 29.22 24.30 30.16
C LEU A 28 29.53 25.79 30.30
N GLY A 29 28.60 26.67 29.92
CA GLY A 29 28.71 28.11 30.10
C GLY A 29 28.76 28.51 31.58
N TYR A 30 27.98 27.86 32.44
CA TYR A 30 28.03 28.06 33.88
C TYR A 30 29.37 27.61 34.48
N LEU A 31 29.85 26.42 34.10
CA LEU A 31 31.17 25.92 34.54
C LEU A 31 32.30 26.85 34.08
N PHE A 32 32.22 27.36 32.84
CA PHE A 32 33.17 28.34 32.33
C PHE A 32 33.12 29.66 33.13
N TYR A 33 31.92 30.16 33.43
CA TYR A 33 31.74 31.35 34.26
C TYR A 33 32.36 31.19 35.65
N VAL A 34 32.13 30.05 36.31
CA VAL A 34 32.71 29.73 37.62
C VAL A 34 34.24 29.67 37.56
N GLN A 35 34.82 29.11 36.50
CA GLN A 35 36.27 29.08 36.32
C GLN A 35 36.88 30.48 36.14
N VAL A 36 36.22 31.36 35.38
CA VAL A 36 36.70 32.73 35.13
C VAL A 36 36.60 33.61 36.38
N THR A 37 35.62 33.36 37.25
CA THR A 37 35.39 34.17 38.47
C THR A 37 36.12 33.66 39.71
N CYS A 38 36.81 32.53 39.62
CA CYS A 38 37.56 31.96 40.74
C CYS A 38 38.83 32.79 41.05
N GLN A 39 38.91 33.36 42.25
CA GLN A 39 40.10 34.09 42.71
C GLN A 39 41.28 33.11 42.87
N GLY A 40 42.32 33.27 42.05
CA GLY A 40 43.54 32.45 42.09
C GLY A 40 43.69 31.44 40.95
N CYS A 41 42.70 31.31 40.04
CA CYS A 41 42.85 30.48 38.84
C CYS A 41 43.52 31.28 37.72
N SER A 42 44.66 30.78 37.20
CA SER A 42 45.29 31.34 36.00
C SER A 42 44.52 30.87 34.76
N VAL A 43 44.16 31.80 33.85
CA VAL A 43 43.47 31.48 32.59
C VAL A 43 44.26 30.45 31.75
N SER A 44 45.59 30.43 31.89
CA SER A 44 46.47 29.50 31.19
C SER A 44 46.29 28.03 31.58
N SER A 45 45.65 27.73 32.71
CA SER A 45 45.37 26.34 33.12
C SER A 45 44.02 25.82 32.65
N ILE A 46 43.19 26.63 31.99
CA ILE A 46 41.90 26.19 31.46
C ILE A 46 42.15 25.30 30.24
N ASN A 47 41.75 24.04 30.33
CA ASN A 47 41.85 23.12 29.20
C ASN A 47 40.59 23.26 28.32
N PRO A 48 40.66 23.87 27.12
CA PRO A 48 39.47 24.06 26.28
C PRO A 48 38.83 22.74 25.85
N SER A 49 39.59 21.63 25.85
CA SER A 49 39.07 20.32 25.46
C SER A 49 37.98 19.79 26.40
N SER A 50 37.99 20.16 27.70
CA SER A 50 36.97 19.70 28.65
C SER A 50 35.58 20.27 28.33
N PHE A 51 35.51 21.40 27.63
CA PHE A 51 34.26 22.03 27.19
C PHE A 51 33.87 21.61 25.77
N LEU A 52 34.86 21.42 24.90
CA LEU A 52 34.62 21.07 23.50
C LEU A 52 34.19 19.61 23.32
N MET A 53 34.79 18.68 24.08
CA MET A 53 34.55 17.24 23.90
C MET A 53 33.10 16.81 24.13
N PRO A 54 32.38 17.28 25.18
CA PRO A 54 30.97 16.93 25.36
C PRO A 54 30.07 17.44 24.23
N ILE A 55 30.35 18.62 23.69
CA ILE A 55 29.60 19.19 22.56
C ILE A 55 29.84 18.34 21.31
N ILE A 56 31.09 18.01 21.00
CA ILE A 56 31.43 17.18 19.83
C ILE A 56 30.82 15.79 19.95
N ALA A 57 30.91 15.17 21.14
CA ALA A 57 30.31 13.85 21.38
C ALA A 57 28.78 13.88 21.26
N TYR A 58 28.13 14.96 21.71
CA TYR A 58 26.70 15.12 21.54
C TYR A 58 26.33 15.25 20.06
N LEU A 59 27.02 16.13 19.32
CA LEU A 59 26.82 16.35 17.89
C LEU A 59 27.06 15.08 17.06
N SER A 60 28.04 14.25 17.42
CA SER A 60 28.32 13.00 16.70
C SER A 60 27.18 11.99 16.84
N ILE A 61 26.56 11.89 18.03
CA ILE A 61 25.37 11.05 18.24
C ILE A 61 24.21 11.52 17.35
N GLY A 62 23.98 12.83 17.27
CA GLY A 62 22.96 13.39 16.37
C GLY A 62 23.22 13.08 14.90
N LEU A 63 24.48 13.21 14.46
CA LEU A 63 24.89 12.91 13.09
C LEU A 63 24.65 11.44 12.76
N VAL A 64 25.01 10.51 13.65
CA VAL A 64 24.74 9.08 13.49
C VAL A 64 23.24 8.78 13.40
N GLY A 65 22.41 9.44 14.22
CA GLY A 65 20.96 9.30 14.14
C GLY A 65 20.38 9.75 12.80
N ILE A 66 20.88 10.87 12.28
CA ILE A 66 20.47 11.41 10.97
C ILE A 66 20.93 10.48 9.83
N THR A 67 22.16 10.00 9.85
CA THR A 67 22.69 9.11 8.80
C THR A 67 21.93 7.78 8.76
N ILE A 68 21.65 7.15 9.91
CA ILE A 68 20.81 5.93 9.97
C ILE A 68 19.42 6.19 9.36
N GLY A 69 18.83 7.35 9.62
CA GLY A 69 17.54 7.74 9.04
C GLY A 69 17.59 7.83 7.52
N PHE A 70 18.60 8.50 6.97
CA PHE A 70 18.78 8.62 5.52
C PHE A 70 19.10 7.28 4.86
N THR A 71 20.05 6.51 5.42
CA THR A 71 20.41 5.19 4.90
C THR A 71 19.20 4.26 4.84
N ARG A 72 18.31 4.32 5.84
CA ARG A 72 17.09 3.53 5.83
C ARG A 72 16.12 3.97 4.74
N LYS A 73 15.96 5.28 4.51
CA LYS A 73 15.07 5.78 3.45
C LYS A 73 15.59 5.38 2.07
N THR A 74 16.89 5.55 1.83
CA THR A 74 17.53 5.12 0.59
C THR A 74 17.45 3.61 0.41
N ALA A 75 17.62 2.82 1.48
CA ALA A 75 17.43 1.38 1.43
C ALA A 75 15.98 1.01 1.10
N SER A 76 14.99 1.69 1.68
CA SER A 76 13.58 1.42 1.39
C SER A 76 13.17 1.79 -0.05
N GLU A 77 13.74 2.86 -0.59
CA GLU A 77 13.55 3.25 -1.99
C GLU A 77 14.21 2.25 -2.94
N LYS A 78 15.46 1.83 -2.66
CA LYS A 78 16.15 0.78 -3.43
C LYS A 78 15.39 -0.53 -3.42
N ASN A 79 14.91 -0.95 -2.26
CA ASN A 79 14.13 -2.17 -2.08
C ASN A 79 12.79 -2.09 -2.85
N ALA A 80 12.19 -0.90 -2.97
CA ALA A 80 10.99 -0.71 -3.80
C ALA A 80 11.29 -0.84 -5.30
N LEU A 81 12.49 -0.50 -5.76
CA LEU A 81 12.93 -0.76 -7.15
C LEU A 81 13.15 -2.26 -7.40
N GLU A 82 13.61 -3.02 -6.40
CA GLU A 82 13.69 -4.47 -6.51
C GLU A 82 12.30 -5.10 -6.69
N PHE A 83 11.28 -4.54 -6.03
CA PHE A 83 9.89 -4.95 -6.24
C PHE A 83 9.37 -4.63 -7.65
N GLU A 84 9.79 -3.52 -8.26
CA GLU A 84 9.47 -3.22 -9.66
C GLU A 84 10.04 -4.28 -10.61
N LYS A 85 11.25 -4.77 -10.34
CA LYS A 85 11.83 -5.88 -11.08
C LYS A 85 11.01 -7.16 -10.88
N GLU A 86 10.65 -7.50 -9.64
CA GLU A 86 9.78 -8.65 -9.35
C GLU A 86 8.45 -8.54 -10.11
N MET A 87 7.83 -7.36 -10.11
CA MET A 87 6.59 -7.10 -10.87
C MET A 87 6.75 -7.30 -12.38
N SER A 88 7.92 -6.98 -12.95
CA SER A 88 8.20 -7.22 -14.37
C SER A 88 8.27 -8.72 -14.71
N GLU A 89 8.81 -9.54 -13.81
CA GLU A 89 8.89 -10.99 -13.95
C GLU A 89 7.50 -11.65 -13.87
N LEU A 90 6.56 -11.02 -13.15
CA LEU A 90 5.17 -11.46 -13.05
C LEU A 90 4.32 -11.14 -14.31
N GLY A 91 4.89 -10.48 -15.33
CA GLY A 91 4.17 -9.99 -16.51
C GLY A 91 3.32 -11.05 -17.21
N GLU A 92 3.83 -12.27 -17.39
CA GLU A 92 3.10 -13.36 -18.05
C GLU A 92 1.86 -13.80 -17.26
N HIS A 93 1.99 -13.90 -15.94
CA HIS A 93 0.88 -14.23 -15.05
C HIS A 93 -0.18 -13.13 -15.04
N PHE A 94 0.23 -11.87 -15.14
CA PHE A 94 -0.70 -10.74 -15.24
C PHE A 94 -1.47 -10.77 -16.57
N GLN A 95 -0.84 -11.19 -17.67
CA GLN A 95 -1.54 -11.35 -18.95
C GLN A 95 -2.66 -12.41 -18.85
N VAL A 96 -2.41 -13.53 -18.18
CA VAL A 96 -3.42 -14.57 -17.93
C VAL A 96 -4.62 -14.01 -17.15
N LEU A 97 -4.39 -13.24 -16.10
CA LEU A 97 -5.48 -12.61 -15.34
C LEU A 97 -6.18 -11.49 -16.12
N TYR A 98 -5.44 -10.77 -16.96
CA TYR A 98 -5.99 -9.71 -17.78
C TYR A 98 -6.98 -10.26 -18.80
N THR A 99 -6.69 -11.39 -19.46
CA THR A 99 -7.64 -12.02 -20.40
C THR A 99 -8.93 -12.44 -19.69
N VAL A 100 -8.82 -12.97 -18.47
CA VAL A 100 -9.97 -13.31 -17.63
C VAL A 100 -10.76 -12.07 -17.25
N ARG A 101 -10.09 -11.00 -16.81
CA ARG A 101 -10.70 -9.71 -16.44
C ARG A 101 -11.49 -9.12 -17.61
N GLN A 102 -10.93 -9.13 -18.82
CA GLN A 102 -11.60 -8.61 -20.03
C GLN A 102 -12.94 -9.32 -20.31
N GLY A 103 -13.05 -10.62 -20.02
CA GLY A 103 -14.32 -11.36 -20.14
C GLY A 103 -15.37 -11.02 -19.07
N MET A 104 -15.03 -10.17 -18.10
CA MET A 104 -15.85 -9.80 -16.95
C MET A 104 -16.08 -8.30 -16.81
N LEU A 105 -15.61 -7.50 -17.77
CA LEU A 105 -15.88 -6.07 -17.78
C LEU A 105 -17.33 -5.80 -18.16
N LEU A 106 -17.92 -4.82 -17.50
CA LEU A 106 -19.19 -4.20 -17.86
C LEU A 106 -18.97 -3.20 -19.01
N PRO A 107 -20.04 -2.76 -19.70
CA PRO A 107 -19.93 -1.77 -20.77
C PRO A 107 -19.34 -0.42 -20.34
N ASP A 108 -19.42 -0.09 -19.04
CA ASP A 108 -18.83 1.11 -18.43
C ASP A 108 -17.32 0.97 -18.15
N GLY A 109 -16.72 -0.19 -18.45
CA GLY A 109 -15.33 -0.50 -18.18
C GLY A 109 -15.06 -0.93 -16.74
N ASN A 110 -16.07 -0.98 -15.86
CA ASN A 110 -15.92 -1.47 -14.50
C ASN A 110 -15.95 -3.00 -14.46
N LEU A 111 -15.27 -3.58 -13.46
CA LEU A 111 -15.29 -5.01 -13.25
C LEU A 111 -16.66 -5.45 -12.71
N ASN A 112 -17.30 -6.43 -13.35
CA ASN A 112 -18.46 -7.09 -12.76
C ASN A 112 -18.03 -7.93 -11.56
N ARG A 113 -18.01 -7.32 -10.38
CA ARG A 113 -17.54 -7.95 -9.13
C ARG A 113 -18.25 -9.27 -8.83
N ARG A 114 -19.56 -9.36 -9.08
CA ARG A 114 -20.33 -10.60 -8.84
C ARG A 114 -19.83 -11.74 -9.72
N LYS A 115 -19.66 -11.47 -11.02
CA LYS A 115 -19.15 -12.47 -11.99
C LYS A 115 -17.71 -12.87 -11.67
N ALA A 116 -16.85 -11.90 -11.32
CA ALA A 116 -15.47 -12.15 -10.93
C ALA A 116 -15.36 -13.01 -9.67
N VAL A 117 -16.12 -12.68 -8.62
CA VAL A 117 -16.16 -13.45 -7.37
C VAL A 117 -16.63 -14.87 -7.62
N ALA A 118 -17.72 -15.07 -8.38
CA ALA A 118 -18.22 -16.40 -8.71
C ALA A 118 -17.18 -17.24 -9.47
N TYR A 119 -16.61 -16.68 -10.54
CA TYR A 119 -15.59 -17.37 -11.34
C TYR A 119 -14.36 -17.74 -10.52
N MET A 120 -13.81 -16.79 -9.73
CA MET A 120 -12.62 -17.04 -8.93
C MET A 120 -12.87 -18.01 -7.78
N HIS A 121 -14.08 -18.02 -7.23
CA HIS A 121 -14.49 -19.01 -6.24
C HIS A 121 -14.56 -20.41 -6.86
N GLU A 122 -15.10 -20.55 -8.07
CA GLU A 122 -15.15 -21.82 -8.81
C GLU A 122 -13.76 -22.41 -9.11
N LEU A 123 -12.72 -21.58 -9.29
CA LEU A 123 -11.34 -22.09 -9.50
C LEU A 123 -10.82 -22.88 -8.30
N TYR A 124 -11.40 -22.67 -7.11
CA TYR A 124 -11.03 -23.40 -5.90
C TYR A 124 -12.04 -24.47 -5.49
N ALA A 125 -13.27 -24.41 -6.01
CA ALA A 125 -14.26 -25.44 -5.74
C ALA A 125 -13.70 -26.80 -6.20
N PRO A 126 -13.67 -27.82 -5.33
CA PRO A 126 -13.38 -29.17 -5.79
C PRO A 126 -14.41 -29.52 -6.88
N ALA A 127 -14.02 -30.24 -7.92
CA ALA A 127 -14.84 -30.56 -9.09
C ALA A 127 -16.12 -31.38 -8.78
N SER A 128 -16.52 -31.50 -7.52
CA SER A 128 -17.68 -32.23 -7.03
C SER A 128 -18.89 -31.32 -6.85
N SER A 129 -19.50 -30.86 -7.94
CA SER A 129 -20.94 -30.55 -7.97
C SER A 129 -21.56 -30.52 -9.36
N SER A 130 -20.93 -31.19 -10.33
CA SER A 130 -21.62 -31.57 -11.56
C SER A 130 -22.21 -32.96 -11.34
N THR A 131 -23.52 -32.99 -11.06
CA THR A 131 -24.41 -34.16 -11.15
C THR A 131 -24.11 -35.35 -10.22
N ALA A 132 -24.67 -35.34 -9.01
CA ALA A 132 -24.97 -36.58 -8.29
C ALA A 132 -26.32 -36.44 -7.59
N ALA A 133 -27.27 -37.27 -8.03
CA ALA A 133 -28.56 -37.51 -7.39
C ALA A 133 -28.37 -38.03 -5.94
N PRO A 134 -29.39 -37.94 -5.07
CA PRO A 134 -29.23 -38.24 -3.66
C PRO A 134 -29.15 -39.75 -3.43
N GLY A 135 -27.98 -40.21 -2.97
CA GLY A 135 -27.76 -41.58 -2.51
C GLY A 135 -26.58 -41.61 -1.55
N ALA A 136 -26.79 -42.19 -0.37
CA ALA A 136 -25.86 -42.36 0.74
C ALA A 136 -24.45 -42.84 0.29
N THR A 137 -23.34 -42.60 0.99
CA THR A 137 -23.04 -43.09 2.35
C THR A 137 -21.75 -42.42 2.86
N LYS A 138 -21.63 -42.30 4.20
CA LYS A 138 -20.45 -41.81 4.92
C LYS A 138 -19.20 -42.65 4.62
N ALA A 139 -18.05 -41.99 4.45
CA ALA A 139 -16.71 -42.56 4.69
C ALA A 139 -15.75 -41.43 5.11
N ASP A 140 -14.94 -41.72 6.13
CA ASP A 140 -14.07 -40.81 6.87
C ASP A 140 -12.98 -40.13 6.02
N PRO A 141 -12.48 -38.94 6.43
CA PRO A 141 -11.35 -38.32 5.76
C PRO A 141 -10.04 -38.97 6.21
N SER A 142 -9.42 -39.72 5.31
CA SER A 142 -8.01 -40.08 5.41
C SER A 142 -7.15 -38.81 5.32
N PHE A 143 -6.30 -38.68 6.33
CA PHE A 143 -5.23 -37.73 6.53
C PHE A 143 -4.34 -37.60 5.28
N GLU A 144 -4.45 -36.49 4.55
CA GLU A 144 -3.42 -36.06 3.60
C GLU A 144 -2.26 -35.47 4.41
N SER A 145 -1.15 -36.19 4.38
CA SER A 145 0.16 -35.78 4.89
C SER A 145 0.53 -34.42 4.31
N GLY A 146 0.80 -33.46 5.19
CA GLY A 146 1.29 -32.15 4.83
C GLY A 146 2.68 -32.25 4.22
N ASP A 147 2.80 -31.85 2.95
CA ASP A 147 4.05 -31.29 2.45
C ASP A 147 4.21 -29.89 3.06
N ASP A 148 5.02 -29.87 4.12
CA ASP A 148 5.61 -28.69 4.72
C ASP A 148 6.49 -27.97 3.68
N SER A 149 5.90 -27.05 2.93
CA SER A 149 6.63 -25.88 2.41
C SER A 149 6.19 -24.65 3.17
N ALA A 150 6.55 -24.63 4.45
CA ALA A 150 6.73 -23.37 5.15
C ALA A 150 7.60 -22.48 4.26
N THR A 151 6.99 -21.44 3.70
CA THR A 151 7.66 -20.44 2.87
C THR A 151 8.57 -19.61 3.78
N GLN A 152 9.69 -20.21 4.15
CA GLN A 152 10.78 -19.55 4.84
C GLN A 152 11.55 -18.80 3.75
N PHE A 153 11.16 -17.56 3.50
CA PHE A 153 11.92 -16.63 2.67
C PHE A 153 13.27 -16.37 3.35
N PHE A 154 14.28 -17.18 3.01
CA PHE A 154 15.67 -16.87 3.29
C PHE A 154 16.15 -15.86 2.26
N PHE A 155 16.33 -14.61 2.69
CA PHE A 155 17.09 -13.62 1.93
C PHE A 155 18.57 -14.04 1.92
N TYR A 156 19.02 -14.68 0.85
CA TYR A 156 20.45 -14.77 0.55
C TYR A 156 20.89 -13.46 -0.10
N SER A 157 21.55 -12.60 0.67
CA SER A 157 22.37 -11.53 0.11
C SER A 157 23.64 -12.16 -0.46
N ASN A 158 23.73 -12.30 -1.78
CA ASN A 158 25.01 -12.55 -2.43
C ASN A 158 25.48 -11.24 -3.06
N SER A 159 26.46 -10.60 -2.40
CA SER A 159 27.18 -9.47 -2.96
C SER A 159 28.26 -9.98 -3.89
N THR A 160 28.10 -9.73 -5.18
CA THR A 160 29.22 -9.73 -6.12
C THR A 160 29.24 -8.39 -6.83
N THR A 161 30.39 -7.75 -6.71
CA THR A 161 30.75 -6.47 -7.30
C THR A 161 31.00 -6.57 -8.80
N ASP A 162 30.87 -5.40 -9.43
CA ASP A 162 31.54 -4.91 -10.64
C ASP A 162 30.70 -4.77 -11.92
N GLY A 163 30.81 -3.57 -12.51
CA GLY A 163 30.42 -3.29 -13.88
C GLY A 163 29.78 -1.90 -14.06
N ALA A 164 30.62 -0.88 -14.22
CA ALA A 164 30.24 0.47 -14.60
C ALA A 164 29.40 0.54 -15.89
N GLY A 165 28.38 1.40 -15.92
CA GLY A 165 27.59 1.65 -17.12
C GLY A 165 26.49 2.69 -16.88
N THR A 166 26.85 3.97 -16.98
CA THR A 166 25.92 5.09 -16.91
C THR A 166 24.93 5.03 -18.08
N LYS A 167 23.65 4.74 -17.81
CA LYS A 167 22.55 5.05 -18.74
C LYS A 167 21.43 5.79 -18.01
N ARG A 168 21.19 7.00 -18.52
CA ARG A 168 20.15 7.95 -18.13
C ARG A 168 18.79 7.28 -18.29
N ALA A 169 18.06 7.10 -17.19
CA ALA A 169 16.70 6.57 -17.20
C ALA A 169 15.75 7.62 -17.78
N GLU A 170 15.26 7.39 -18.99
CA GLU A 170 14.07 8.06 -19.49
C GLU A 170 12.84 7.44 -18.80
N HIS A 171 12.09 8.28 -18.10
CA HIS A 171 10.81 7.93 -17.49
C HIS A 171 9.81 7.55 -18.58
N VAL A 172 9.59 6.25 -18.80
CA VAL A 172 8.46 5.76 -19.60
C VAL A 172 7.25 5.62 -18.68
N PHE A 173 6.40 6.64 -18.71
CA PHE A 173 5.04 6.55 -18.19
C PHE A 173 4.28 5.49 -19.00
N TYR A 174 3.90 4.37 -18.37
CA TYR A 174 2.95 3.42 -18.95
C TYR A 174 1.52 3.99 -18.91
N THR A 175 1.27 5.02 -19.72
CA THR A 175 -0.09 5.34 -20.17
C THR A 175 -0.34 4.57 -21.45
N GLY A 176 -1.33 3.68 -21.44
CA GLY A 176 -1.65 2.83 -22.57
C GLY A 176 -1.84 3.62 -23.87
N ARG A 177 -0.95 3.36 -24.83
CA ARG A 177 -1.18 3.59 -26.26
C ARG A 177 -0.41 2.53 -27.03
N PHE A 178 -1.07 1.39 -27.30
CA PHE A 178 -0.56 0.40 -28.25
C PHE A 178 -0.65 1.02 -29.65
N ALA A 179 0.42 1.66 -30.09
CA ALA A 179 0.57 2.14 -31.45
C ALA A 179 0.90 0.94 -32.37
N ALA A 180 0.08 0.79 -33.40
CA ALA A 180 0.29 -0.13 -34.51
C ALA A 180 1.43 0.39 -35.42
N ALA A 181 2.32 -0.50 -35.87
CA ALA A 181 2.64 -0.74 -37.28
C ALA A 181 3.91 -1.60 -37.41
N GLY A 182 3.82 -2.64 -38.25
CA GLY A 182 4.95 -3.47 -38.69
C GLY A 182 4.54 -4.88 -39.17
N THR A 183 3.68 -4.98 -40.18
CA THR A 183 3.32 -6.25 -40.85
C THR A 183 4.49 -6.82 -41.67
N PRO A 184 4.60 -8.15 -41.85
CA PRO A 184 3.99 -8.76 -43.03
C PRO A 184 3.26 -10.12 -42.82
N LYS A 185 2.22 -10.30 -43.65
CA LYS A 185 1.63 -11.54 -44.21
C LYS A 185 0.72 -12.43 -43.32
N THR A 186 -0.57 -12.26 -43.61
CA THR A 186 -1.65 -13.26 -43.75
C THR A 186 -1.37 -14.70 -43.28
N SER A 187 -1.98 -15.11 -42.17
CA SER A 187 -2.73 -16.39 -42.10
C SER A 187 -3.59 -16.46 -40.82
N SER A 188 -4.87 -16.77 -41.04
CA SER A 188 -5.87 -17.27 -40.09
C SER A 188 -6.25 -16.42 -38.86
N ALA A 189 -7.56 -16.21 -38.72
CA ALA A 189 -8.18 -15.76 -37.49
C ALA A 189 -7.90 -16.75 -36.35
N ALA A 190 -6.84 -16.51 -35.59
CA ALA A 190 -6.50 -17.29 -34.41
C ALA A 190 -7.50 -17.00 -33.28
N LYS A 191 -8.44 -17.93 -33.13
CA LYS A 191 -9.31 -18.08 -31.95
C LYS A 191 -8.42 -18.05 -30.70
N LYS A 192 -8.55 -17.02 -29.85
CA LYS A 192 -7.82 -16.92 -28.57
C LYS A 192 -7.93 -18.26 -27.83
N PRO A 193 -6.81 -18.94 -27.49
CA PRO A 193 -6.89 -20.18 -26.75
C PRO A 193 -7.54 -19.89 -25.39
N ALA A 194 -8.62 -20.59 -25.08
CA ALA A 194 -9.26 -20.51 -23.78
C ALA A 194 -8.23 -20.91 -22.72
N THR A 195 -7.80 -19.95 -21.89
CA THR A 195 -6.83 -20.21 -20.84
C THR A 195 -7.41 -21.22 -19.85
N SER A 196 -6.69 -22.31 -19.56
CA SER A 196 -7.22 -23.35 -18.67
C SER A 196 -7.46 -22.78 -17.27
N LYS A 197 -8.50 -23.28 -16.59
CA LYS A 197 -8.82 -22.87 -15.20
C LYS A 197 -7.62 -23.09 -14.27
N ASP A 198 -6.84 -24.16 -14.49
CA ASP A 198 -5.64 -24.47 -13.71
C ASP A 198 -4.52 -23.45 -13.94
N ALA A 199 -4.30 -23.02 -15.18
CA ALA A 199 -3.32 -21.99 -15.50
C ALA A 199 -3.68 -20.64 -14.86
N VAL A 200 -4.97 -20.29 -14.84
CA VAL A 200 -5.47 -19.08 -14.16
C VAL A 200 -5.25 -19.18 -12.65
N ARG A 201 -5.58 -20.32 -12.04
CA ARG A 201 -5.37 -20.57 -10.61
C ARG A 201 -3.89 -20.51 -10.21
N ALA A 202 -3.02 -21.11 -11.02
CA ALA A 202 -1.58 -21.09 -10.79
C ALA A 202 -1.04 -19.65 -10.86
N SER A 203 -1.37 -18.93 -11.93
CA SER A 203 -0.97 -17.53 -12.14
C SER A 203 -1.47 -16.61 -11.02
N ALA A 204 -2.73 -16.76 -10.62
CA ALA A 204 -3.29 -16.00 -9.50
C ALA A 204 -2.57 -16.30 -8.18
N SER A 205 -2.19 -17.56 -7.93
CA SER A 205 -1.48 -17.92 -6.71
C SER A 205 -0.06 -17.30 -6.66
N VAL A 206 0.66 -17.30 -7.78
CA VAL A 206 1.99 -16.67 -7.88
C VAL A 206 1.90 -15.17 -7.61
N ILE A 207 0.97 -14.48 -8.27
CA ILE A 207 0.77 -13.05 -8.08
C ILE A 207 0.36 -12.73 -6.63
N LEU A 208 -0.59 -13.47 -6.06
CA LEU A 208 -1.03 -13.24 -4.68
C LEU A 208 0.09 -13.44 -3.66
N ASN A 209 1.00 -14.40 -3.90
CA ASN A 209 2.17 -14.60 -3.04
C ASN A 209 3.14 -13.42 -3.12
N ALA A 210 3.43 -12.90 -4.32
CA ALA A 210 4.26 -11.71 -4.48
C ALA A 210 3.61 -10.48 -3.82
N MET A 211 2.30 -10.29 -3.99
CA MET A 211 1.60 -9.16 -3.37
C MET A 211 1.56 -9.27 -1.84
N GLU A 212 1.44 -10.48 -1.29
CA GLU A 212 1.55 -10.73 0.14
C GLU A 212 2.97 -10.42 0.66
N GLY A 213 4.01 -10.78 -0.09
CA GLY A 213 5.40 -10.41 0.20
C GLY A 213 5.59 -8.89 0.24
N CYS A 214 5.09 -8.18 -0.77
CA CYS A 214 5.10 -6.72 -0.84
C CYS A 214 4.35 -6.08 0.34
N ALA A 215 3.15 -6.58 0.65
CA ALA A 215 2.36 -6.07 1.77
C ALA A 215 3.05 -6.27 3.12
N ASN A 216 3.74 -7.41 3.29
CA ASN A 216 4.58 -7.67 4.46
C ASN A 216 5.74 -6.68 4.54
N ALA A 217 6.48 -6.48 3.45
CA ALA A 217 7.61 -5.54 3.41
C ALA A 217 7.18 -4.10 3.74
N ILE A 218 6.04 -3.65 3.21
CA ILE A 218 5.44 -2.35 3.55
C ILE A 218 5.09 -2.28 5.03
N ARG A 219 4.44 -3.32 5.57
CA ARG A 219 4.01 -3.36 6.97
C ARG A 219 5.17 -3.24 7.96
N TYR A 220 6.34 -3.78 7.61
CA TYR A 220 7.57 -3.68 8.41
C TYR A 220 8.41 -2.43 8.09
N GLY A 221 7.99 -1.58 7.15
CA GLY A 221 8.71 -0.38 6.75
C GLY A 221 10.05 -0.71 6.10
N ILE A 222 10.08 -1.81 5.33
CA ILE A 222 11.18 -2.21 4.45
C ILE A 222 11.00 -1.55 3.09
N TYR A 223 9.76 -1.45 2.61
CA TYR A 223 9.40 -0.73 1.39
C TYR A 223 8.77 0.62 1.71
N ASP A 224 8.97 1.59 0.82
CA ASP A 224 8.26 2.86 0.85
C ASP A 224 6.82 2.68 0.31
N GLU A 225 5.84 2.73 1.20
CA GLU A 225 4.42 2.56 0.85
C GLU A 225 3.93 3.63 -0.12
N ASP A 226 4.37 4.88 0.02
CA ASP A 226 3.87 5.98 -0.80
C ASP A 226 4.39 5.86 -2.23
N PHE A 227 5.66 5.48 -2.37
CA PHE A 227 6.24 5.20 -3.68
C PHE A 227 5.50 4.06 -4.40
N ILE A 228 5.32 2.91 -3.74
CA ILE A 228 4.65 1.75 -4.36
C ILE A 228 3.17 2.06 -4.65
N TYR A 229 2.47 2.75 -3.76
CA TYR A 229 1.08 3.15 -3.99
C TYR A 229 0.94 4.04 -5.23
N ASN A 230 1.86 4.98 -5.45
CA ASN A 230 1.80 5.88 -6.59
C ASN A 230 1.98 5.17 -7.93
N ILE A 231 2.78 4.10 -7.97
CA ILE A 231 3.05 3.34 -9.20
C ILE A 231 1.99 2.25 -9.42
N TYR A 232 1.69 1.46 -8.39
CA TYR A 232 0.91 0.23 -8.50
C TYR A 232 -0.45 0.27 -7.79
N GLY A 233 -0.83 1.36 -7.13
CA GLY A 233 -2.02 1.42 -6.28
C GLY A 233 -3.31 0.98 -6.98
N SER A 234 -3.55 1.42 -8.22
CA SER A 234 -4.71 1.00 -9.02
C SER A 234 -4.66 -0.49 -9.38
N GLN A 235 -3.52 -1.00 -9.85
CA GLN A 235 -3.35 -2.40 -10.21
C GLN A 235 -3.55 -3.31 -8.99
N PHE A 236 -3.05 -2.90 -7.83
CA PHE A 236 -3.16 -3.64 -6.57
C PHE A 236 -4.62 -3.77 -6.12
N ILE A 237 -5.39 -2.68 -6.19
CA ILE A 237 -6.81 -2.68 -5.84
C ILE A 237 -7.62 -3.51 -6.85
N ASP A 238 -7.38 -3.32 -8.15
CA ASP A 238 -8.07 -4.06 -9.21
C ASP A 238 -7.81 -5.57 -9.11
N LEU A 239 -6.58 -5.95 -8.80
CA LEU A 239 -6.20 -7.35 -8.57
C LEU A 239 -6.93 -7.93 -7.35
N TYR A 240 -7.03 -7.18 -6.25
CA TYR A 240 -7.78 -7.60 -5.07
C TYR A 240 -9.26 -7.81 -5.39
N GLU A 241 -9.89 -6.87 -6.10
CA GLU A 241 -11.29 -6.99 -6.51
C GLU A 241 -11.53 -8.19 -7.43
N LEU A 242 -10.60 -8.44 -8.36
CA LEU A 242 -10.65 -9.58 -9.27
C LEU A 242 -10.50 -10.91 -8.51
N THR A 243 -9.52 -11.01 -7.62
CA THR A 243 -9.13 -12.27 -6.95
C THR A 243 -9.85 -12.55 -5.64
N TYR A 244 -10.71 -11.63 -5.17
CA TYR A 244 -11.41 -11.73 -3.88
C TYR A 244 -12.09 -13.09 -3.65
N GLY A 245 -12.79 -13.62 -4.65
CA GLY A 245 -13.47 -14.92 -4.56
C GLY A 245 -12.51 -16.08 -4.26
N LEU A 246 -11.33 -16.07 -4.88
CA LEU A 246 -10.30 -17.10 -4.68
C LEU A 246 -9.69 -17.00 -3.27
N ILE A 247 -9.41 -15.77 -2.81
CA ILE A 247 -8.86 -15.50 -1.47
C ILE A 247 -9.80 -16.04 -0.41
N LYS A 248 -11.10 -15.69 -0.47
CA LYS A 248 -12.10 -16.13 0.51
C LYS A 248 -12.31 -17.64 0.48
N ALA A 249 -12.35 -18.25 -0.70
CA ALA A 249 -12.48 -19.70 -0.82
C ALA A 249 -11.30 -20.45 -0.14
N ARG A 250 -10.08 -19.94 -0.27
CA ARG A 250 -8.89 -20.53 0.40
C ARG A 250 -8.82 -20.22 1.88
N GLN A 251 -9.25 -19.03 2.31
CA GLN A 251 -9.23 -18.64 3.72
C GLN A 251 -10.15 -19.51 4.59
N ILE A 252 -11.18 -20.15 4.01
CA ILE A 252 -12.01 -21.14 4.71
C ILE A 252 -11.14 -22.30 5.25
N LYS A 253 -10.16 -22.77 4.48
CA LYS A 253 -9.23 -23.84 4.92
C LYS A 253 -8.03 -23.28 5.69
N LYS A 254 -7.48 -22.14 5.25
CA LYS A 254 -6.29 -21.50 5.84
C LYS A 254 -6.55 -20.01 6.08
N ALA A 255 -7.10 -19.67 7.24
CA ALA A 255 -7.55 -18.31 7.57
C ALA A 255 -6.45 -17.22 7.46
N ARG A 256 -5.17 -17.60 7.59
CA ARG A 256 -4.02 -16.68 7.52
C ARG A 256 -3.51 -16.39 6.11
N LEU A 257 -4.07 -17.03 5.08
CA LEU A 257 -3.59 -16.88 3.72
C LEU A 257 -3.91 -15.47 3.17
N TRP A 258 -2.88 -14.79 2.66
CA TRP A 258 -2.96 -13.48 2.00
C TRP A 258 -3.60 -12.37 2.84
N VAL A 259 -3.51 -12.45 4.17
CA VAL A 259 -4.12 -11.48 5.08
C VAL A 259 -3.44 -10.11 5.00
N ASN A 260 -2.13 -10.05 4.74
CA ASN A 260 -1.45 -8.77 4.60
C ASN A 260 -1.77 -8.11 3.26
N PHE A 261 -1.88 -8.89 2.19
CA PHE A 261 -2.38 -8.41 0.91
C PHE A 261 -3.78 -7.80 1.05
N GLU A 262 -4.71 -8.52 1.70
CA GLU A 262 -6.06 -8.02 1.97
C GLU A 262 -6.05 -6.74 2.82
N TRP A 263 -5.26 -6.72 3.91
CA TRP A 263 -5.09 -5.54 4.74
C TRP A 263 -4.63 -4.33 3.94
N LEU A 264 -3.62 -4.50 3.10
CA LEU A 264 -3.06 -3.40 2.31
C LEU A 264 -4.03 -2.95 1.22
N ALA A 265 -4.70 -3.88 0.53
CA ALA A 265 -5.68 -3.56 -0.50
C ALA A 265 -6.87 -2.78 0.07
N VAL A 266 -7.39 -3.18 1.24
CA VAL A 266 -8.47 -2.46 1.94
C VAL A 266 -7.99 -1.08 2.38
N LYS A 267 -6.78 -0.98 2.95
CA LYS A 267 -6.17 0.30 3.35
C LYS A 267 -6.04 1.25 2.14
N TRP A 268 -5.57 0.75 1.00
CA TRP A 268 -5.39 1.54 -0.22
C TRP A 268 -6.70 1.89 -0.90
N THR A 269 -7.69 1.00 -0.84
CA THR A 269 -9.05 1.30 -1.30
C THR A 269 -9.66 2.41 -0.44
N LEU A 270 -9.50 2.35 0.88
CA LEU A 270 -9.96 3.40 1.78
C LEU A 270 -9.21 4.72 1.54
N ARG A 271 -7.87 4.66 1.39
CA ARG A 271 -7.06 5.81 0.98
C ARG A 271 -7.63 6.42 -0.29
N ARG A 272 -7.85 5.63 -1.35
CA ARG A 272 -8.44 6.08 -2.61
C ARG A 272 -9.87 6.59 -2.47
N ASN A 273 -10.69 6.06 -1.57
CA ASN A 273 -12.04 6.60 -1.35
C ASN A 273 -12.04 7.93 -0.57
N ILE A 274 -11.04 8.13 0.30
CA ILE A 274 -10.86 9.37 1.08
C ILE A 274 -10.15 10.44 0.23
N THR A 275 -9.07 10.06 -0.46
CA THR A 275 -8.20 10.95 -1.23
C THR A 275 -8.61 11.06 -2.69
N GLY A 276 -9.20 10.01 -3.25
CA GLY A 276 -9.69 9.99 -4.62
C GLY A 276 -10.95 10.81 -4.69
N VAL A 277 -10.77 12.07 -5.11
CA VAL A 277 -11.76 12.90 -5.78
C VAL A 277 -13.18 12.66 -5.24
N ILE A 278 -13.42 13.08 -4.00
CA ILE A 278 -14.72 13.71 -3.81
C ILE A 278 -14.65 14.92 -4.75
N SER A 279 -15.31 14.87 -5.92
CA SER A 279 -15.45 16.07 -6.74
C SER A 279 -15.95 17.17 -5.80
N LYS A 280 -15.54 18.44 -5.97
CA LYS A 280 -16.11 19.53 -5.14
C LYS A 280 -17.64 19.40 -5.09
N GLU A 281 -18.22 18.95 -6.19
CA GLU A 281 -19.63 18.62 -6.34
C GLU A 281 -20.12 17.49 -5.42
N SER A 282 -19.38 16.39 -5.23
CA SER A 282 -19.76 15.29 -4.32
C SER A 282 -19.63 15.69 -2.84
N VAL A 283 -18.67 16.57 -2.47
CA VAL A 283 -18.55 17.13 -1.11
C VAL A 283 -19.75 18.02 -0.85
N GLU A 284 -20.05 18.92 -1.79
CA GLU A 284 -21.18 19.84 -1.72
C GLU A 284 -22.52 19.09 -1.71
N THR A 285 -22.66 18.01 -2.48
CA THR A 285 -23.88 17.19 -2.50
C THR A 285 -24.06 16.46 -1.16
N SER A 286 -22.99 15.89 -0.61
CA SER A 286 -23.02 15.28 0.73
C SER A 286 -23.36 16.30 1.82
N HIS A 287 -22.83 17.54 1.71
CA HIS A 287 -23.15 18.63 2.63
C HIS A 287 -24.62 19.05 2.53
N ILE A 288 -25.15 19.22 1.31
CA ILE A 288 -26.56 19.56 1.06
C ILE A 288 -27.50 18.46 1.57
N ILE A 289 -27.17 17.18 1.35
CA ILE A 289 -27.95 16.04 1.85
C ILE A 289 -28.00 16.07 3.37
N ASN A 290 -26.86 16.26 4.04
CA ASN A 290 -26.80 16.32 5.50
C ASN A 290 -27.57 17.53 6.07
N GLN A 291 -27.48 18.72 5.44
CA GLN A 291 -28.29 19.88 5.80
C GLN A 291 -29.79 19.64 5.60
N SER A 292 -30.17 18.97 4.51
CA SER A 292 -31.57 18.64 4.21
C SER A 292 -32.14 17.67 5.25
N LEU A 293 -31.35 16.67 5.66
CA LEU A 293 -31.73 15.73 6.72
C LEU A 293 -31.86 16.42 8.09
N ALA A 294 -30.99 17.39 8.40
CA ALA A 294 -31.12 18.19 9.62
C ALA A 294 -32.39 19.06 9.60
N ALA A 295 -32.67 19.72 8.46
CA ALA A 295 -33.89 20.52 8.28
C ALA A 295 -35.17 19.67 8.35
N LEU A 296 -35.16 18.44 7.83
CA LEU A 296 -36.26 17.47 7.98
C LEU A 296 -36.47 17.07 9.45
N LYS A 297 -35.38 16.84 10.19
CA LYS A 297 -35.46 16.55 11.63
C LYS A 297 -36.01 17.73 12.44
N GLU A 298 -35.68 18.97 12.07
CA GLU A 298 -36.26 20.19 12.67
C GLU A 298 -37.73 20.40 12.29
N HIS A 299 -38.07 20.14 11.03
CA HIS A 299 -39.44 20.24 10.49
C HIS A 299 -40.42 19.33 11.25
N ASN A 300 -39.96 18.15 11.68
CA ASN A 300 -40.75 17.20 12.46
C ASN A 300 -41.00 17.62 13.91
N LYS A 301 -40.36 18.68 14.43
CA LYS A 301 -40.43 18.98 15.86
C LYS A 301 -41.53 19.96 16.26
N ILE A 302 -41.81 21.06 15.56
CA ILE A 302 -42.69 22.12 16.13
C ILE A 302 -43.62 22.85 15.13
N ARG A 303 -43.33 22.95 13.83
CA ARG A 303 -44.26 23.40 12.76
C ARG A 303 -43.55 23.26 11.40
N PRO A 304 -44.26 22.91 10.31
CA PRO A 304 -43.65 22.62 9.03
C PRO A 304 -43.05 23.87 8.36
N ILE A 305 -41.71 23.96 8.27
CA ILE A 305 -40.98 25.02 7.56
C ILE A 305 -40.86 24.67 6.07
N THR A 306 -41.98 24.74 5.35
CA THR A 306 -42.10 24.34 3.94
C THR A 306 -41.19 25.13 2.99
N LYS A 307 -40.91 26.41 3.28
CA LYS A 307 -40.05 27.26 2.44
C LYS A 307 -38.59 26.79 2.40
N LYS A 308 -38.02 26.39 3.54
CA LYS A 308 -36.63 25.91 3.60
C LYS A 308 -36.47 24.57 2.87
N LEU A 309 -37.44 23.67 3.03
CA LEU A 309 -37.43 22.36 2.37
C LEU A 309 -37.45 22.49 0.83
N LYS A 310 -38.34 23.33 0.30
CA LYS A 310 -38.42 23.61 -1.16
C LYS A 310 -37.12 24.18 -1.73
N GLN A 311 -36.38 24.98 -0.97
CA GLN A 311 -35.07 25.50 -1.41
C GLN A 311 -34.02 24.40 -1.52
N PHE A 312 -34.02 23.42 -0.61
CA PHE A 312 -33.11 22.28 -0.68
C PHE A 312 -33.49 21.29 -1.79
N GLU A 313 -34.79 21.05 -1.97
CA GLU A 313 -35.33 20.26 -3.08
C GLU A 313 -34.91 20.84 -4.44
N ALA A 314 -35.11 22.13 -4.66
CA ALA A 314 -34.68 22.80 -5.90
C ALA A 314 -33.16 22.75 -6.13
N LYS A 315 -32.34 22.78 -5.06
CA LYS A 315 -30.88 22.61 -5.17
C LYS A 315 -30.49 21.17 -5.54
N LEU A 316 -31.21 20.18 -5.03
CA LEU A 316 -31.00 18.77 -5.36
C LEU A 316 -31.46 18.44 -6.78
N GLU A 317 -32.60 18.98 -7.23
CA GLU A 317 -33.11 18.78 -8.60
C GLU A 317 -32.16 19.34 -9.66
N ARG A 318 -31.61 20.54 -9.45
CA ARG A 318 -30.61 21.15 -10.36
C ARG A 318 -29.35 20.31 -10.51
N ARG A 319 -29.00 19.48 -9.51
CA ARG A 319 -27.84 18.59 -9.57
C ARG A 319 -28.16 17.22 -10.16
N LYS A 320 -29.39 16.74 -10.00
CA LYS A 320 -29.86 15.47 -10.58
C LYS A 320 -29.98 15.57 -12.11
N PHE A 321 -30.26 16.76 -12.64
CA PHE A 321 -30.38 17.04 -14.08
C PHE A 321 -29.59 18.32 -14.44
N PRO A 322 -28.25 18.25 -14.59
CA PRO A 322 -27.48 19.37 -15.12
C PRO A 322 -27.93 19.62 -16.57
N ARG A 323 -28.26 20.88 -16.88
CA ARG A 323 -28.58 21.33 -18.24
C ARG A 323 -27.32 21.49 -19.08
#